data_AF-A0A0C1KF30-F1
#
_entry.id   AF-A0A0C1KF30-F1
#
_cell.length_a   1.000
_cell.length_b   1.000
_cell.length_c   1.000
_cell.angle_alpha   90.00
_cell.angle_beta   90.00
_cell.angle_gamma   90.00
#
_symmetry.space_group_name_H-M   'P 1'
#
loop_
_entity.id
_entity.type
_entity.pdbx_description
1 polymer ?
#
loop_
_entity_poly.entity_id
_entity_poly.type
_entity_poly.pdbx_seq_one_letter_code
_entity_poly.pdbx_strand_id
1 'polypeptide(L)'
;MSEIEKPVLTLEQDRFLKNKSFDTYKKKLEVLSRAYSANAMKTINGFSLDSEEQYKALFEAVFSGVWDVDTGMRYVNVTEIIGVSSFLSGQKDENGYYVRNADGEIVWDIVDIDEAELFTDEQIATIVPKEYRGKSFVLRELDARKEWGEKQSVDGSTASVQPVEEPIIEVEPEPEPVVQPVPDVETNTINQQKPVVKPDPVVKPRPMTKAEKQLQKKDYTKESIKIINATIDSLG
;
A
#
# COMPACT_ATOMS: atom_id res chain seq x y z
N MET A 1 24.36 10.85 -3.22
CA MET A 1 23.54 10.55 -2.04
C MET A 1 22.96 9.16 -2.29
N SER A 2 23.15 8.22 -1.37
CA SER A 2 22.57 6.88 -1.52
C SER A 2 21.05 7.02 -1.47
N GLU A 3 20.36 6.56 -2.52
CA GLU A 3 18.91 6.37 -2.43
C GLU A 3 18.65 5.41 -1.28
N ILE A 4 17.81 5.83 -0.33
CA ILE A 4 17.35 4.93 0.73
C ILE A 4 16.46 3.91 0.05
N GLU A 5 16.90 2.65 0.06
CA GLU A 5 16.11 1.53 -0.46
C GLU A 5 14.77 1.48 0.28
N LYS A 6 13.68 1.51 -0.50
CA LYS A 6 12.34 1.48 0.08
C LYS A 6 12.02 0.06 0.54
N PRO A 7 11.34 -0.10 1.69
CA PRO A 7 10.83 -1.41 2.08
C PRO A 7 9.79 -1.88 1.06
N VAL A 8 9.83 -3.18 0.74
CA VAL A 8 8.87 -3.82 -0.18
C VAL A 8 7.80 -4.52 0.65
N LEU A 9 6.53 -4.17 0.38
CA LEU A 9 5.36 -4.75 1.04
C LEU A 9 4.55 -5.60 0.08
N THR A 10 3.84 -6.60 0.59
CA THR A 10 2.87 -7.34 -0.22
C THR A 10 1.64 -6.50 -0.55
N LEU A 11 0.89 -6.89 -1.57
CA LEU A 11 -0.38 -6.25 -1.94
C LEU A 11 -1.36 -6.08 -0.76
N GLU A 12 -1.46 -7.09 0.11
CA GLU A 12 -2.37 -7.04 1.25
C GLU A 12 -1.84 -6.14 2.39
N GLN A 13 -0.52 -6.06 2.55
CA GLN A 13 0.10 -5.12 3.48
C GLN A 13 -0.07 -3.67 2.99
N ASP A 14 0.11 -3.42 1.69
CA ASP A 14 -0.19 -2.13 1.06
C ASP A 14 -1.65 -1.72 1.28
N ARG A 15 -2.60 -2.62 0.99
CA ARG A 15 -4.03 -2.41 1.24
C ARG A 15 -4.35 -2.10 2.70
N PHE A 16 -3.67 -2.76 3.63
CA PHE A 16 -3.83 -2.49 5.06
C PHE A 16 -3.37 -1.08 5.44
N LEU A 17 -2.28 -0.60 4.85
CA LEU A 17 -1.72 0.73 5.11
C LEU A 17 -2.45 1.85 4.36
N LYS A 18 -3.16 1.54 3.27
CA LYS A 18 -3.97 2.52 2.53
C LYS A 18 -4.97 3.22 3.46
N ASN A 19 -5.07 4.53 3.29
CA ASN A 19 -5.92 5.43 4.08
C ASN A 19 -5.60 5.49 5.59
N LYS A 20 -4.44 4.97 6.02
CA LYS A 20 -3.90 5.23 7.36
C LYS A 20 -3.12 6.54 7.35
N SER A 21 -3.01 7.16 8.53
CA SER A 21 -2.27 8.40 8.70
C SER A 21 -0.98 8.13 9.49
N PHE A 22 0.10 8.74 9.04
CA PHE A 22 1.46 8.55 9.57
C PHE A 22 2.04 9.84 10.14
N ASP A 23 1.25 10.91 10.30
CA ASP A 23 1.76 12.26 10.61
C ASP A 23 2.36 12.41 12.02
N THR A 24 2.06 11.47 12.93
CA THR A 24 2.61 11.48 14.29
C THR A 24 3.08 10.10 14.72
N TYR A 25 4.05 10.05 15.63
CA TYR A 25 4.51 8.80 16.25
C TYR A 25 3.37 7.99 16.88
N LYS A 26 2.41 8.67 17.53
CA LYS A 26 1.23 8.00 18.10
C LYS A 26 0.45 7.25 17.01
N LYS A 27 0.13 7.92 15.90
CA LYS A 27 -0.60 7.30 14.79
C LYS A 27 0.19 6.14 14.17
N LYS A 28 1.50 6.30 13.96
CA LYS A 28 2.41 5.25 13.47
C LYS A 28 2.37 4.00 14.36
N LEU A 29 2.53 4.18 15.67
CA LEU A 29 2.48 3.07 16.64
C LEU A 29 1.11 2.39 16.69
N GLU A 30 0.02 3.17 16.58
CA GLU A 30 -1.33 2.59 16.49
C GLU A 30 -1.53 1.74 15.22
N VAL A 31 -0.96 2.13 14.08
CA VAL A 31 -1.01 1.33 12.85
C VAL A 31 -0.26 0.02 13.03
N LEU A 32 0.95 0.05 13.60
CA LEU A 32 1.73 -1.18 13.86
C LEU A 32 1.03 -2.11 14.84
N SER A 33 0.47 -1.56 15.94
CA SER A 33 -0.28 -2.36 16.90
C SER A 33 -1.48 -3.07 16.24
N ARG A 34 -2.20 -2.37 15.36
CA ARG A 34 -3.29 -2.98 14.58
C ARG A 34 -2.79 -4.03 13.60
N ALA A 35 -1.67 -3.79 12.92
CA ALA A 35 -1.08 -4.75 11.99
C ALA A 35 -0.68 -6.05 12.68
N TYR A 36 0.01 -5.95 13.82
CA TYR A 36 0.45 -7.12 14.60
C TYR A 36 -0.74 -7.88 15.18
N SER A 37 -1.77 -7.15 15.65
CA SER A 37 -3.02 -7.77 16.09
C SER A 37 -3.73 -8.49 14.93
N ALA A 38 -3.76 -7.87 13.75
CA ALA A 38 -4.37 -8.47 12.57
C ALA A 38 -3.66 -9.74 12.12
N ASN A 39 -2.31 -9.76 12.17
CA ASN A 39 -1.51 -10.95 11.88
C ASN A 39 -1.75 -12.06 12.91
N ALA A 40 -1.75 -11.72 14.21
CA ALA A 40 -1.94 -12.70 15.28
C ALA A 40 -3.34 -13.31 15.28
N MET A 41 -4.37 -12.50 15.00
CA MET A 41 -5.76 -12.94 14.98
C MET A 41 -6.22 -13.45 13.61
N LYS A 42 -5.35 -13.37 12.58
CA LYS A 42 -5.65 -13.73 11.17
C LYS A 42 -6.99 -13.13 10.71
N THR A 43 -7.22 -11.86 11.04
CA THR A 43 -8.50 -11.16 10.79
C THR A 43 -8.62 -10.61 9.37
N ILE A 44 -7.52 -10.52 8.65
CA ILE A 44 -7.45 -10.01 7.28
C ILE A 44 -6.91 -11.14 6.41
N ASN A 45 -7.71 -11.56 5.44
CA ASN A 45 -7.33 -12.62 4.52
C ASN A 45 -6.10 -12.19 3.68
N GLY A 46 -5.11 -13.07 3.54
CA GLY A 46 -3.89 -12.80 2.78
C GLY A 46 -2.90 -11.83 3.44
N PHE A 47 -3.27 -11.14 4.53
CA PHE A 47 -2.31 -10.36 5.32
C PHE A 47 -1.54 -11.29 6.26
N SER A 48 -0.23 -11.33 6.11
CA SER A 48 0.65 -12.03 7.04
C SER A 48 1.97 -11.28 7.26
N LEU A 49 2.55 -11.56 8.43
CA LEU A 49 3.91 -11.19 8.81
C LEU A 49 4.55 -12.46 9.37
N ASP A 50 5.17 -13.23 8.49
CA ASP A 50 5.66 -14.59 8.77
C ASP A 50 7.19 -14.64 8.90
N SER A 51 7.91 -13.54 8.63
CA SER A 51 9.36 -13.44 8.79
C SER A 51 9.78 -12.09 9.39
N GLU A 52 10.96 -12.07 10.03
CA GLU A 52 11.55 -10.85 10.61
C GLU A 52 11.74 -9.75 9.55
N GLU A 53 12.04 -10.13 8.31
CA GLU A 53 12.16 -9.19 7.19
C GLU A 53 10.83 -8.51 6.88
N GLN A 54 9.71 -9.25 6.96
CA GLN A 54 8.37 -8.66 6.77
C GLN A 54 7.99 -7.72 7.92
N TYR A 55 8.33 -8.08 9.17
CA TYR A 55 8.14 -7.18 10.31
C TYR A 55 8.96 -5.90 10.16
N LYS A 56 10.23 -6.03 9.78
CA LYS A 56 11.12 -4.90 9.53
C LYS A 56 10.62 -4.01 8.39
N ALA A 57 10.26 -4.60 7.25
CA ALA A 57 9.76 -3.85 6.09
C ALA A 57 8.48 -3.07 6.43
N LEU A 58 7.53 -3.68 7.13
CA LEU A 58 6.31 -2.99 7.58
C LEU A 58 6.63 -1.85 8.55
N PHE A 59 7.52 -2.09 9.51
CA PHE A 59 7.96 -1.07 10.45
C PHE A 59 8.58 0.13 9.72
N GLU A 60 9.52 -0.12 8.81
CA GLU A 60 10.18 0.90 8.01
C GLU A 60 9.16 1.67 7.16
N ALA A 61 8.23 0.98 6.50
CA ALA A 61 7.18 1.59 5.68
C ALA A 61 6.28 2.54 6.49
N VAL A 62 5.87 2.14 7.69
CA VAL A 62 5.04 2.97 8.57
C VAL A 62 5.81 4.21 9.07
N PHE A 63 7.11 4.08 9.32
CA PHE A 63 7.92 5.18 9.84
C PHE A 63 8.43 6.12 8.75
N SER A 64 8.72 5.62 7.56
CA SER A 64 9.11 6.41 6.39
C SER A 64 7.90 7.03 5.70
N GLY A 65 6.74 6.36 5.75
CA GLY A 65 5.55 6.71 4.96
C GLY A 65 5.70 6.39 3.46
N VAL A 66 6.76 5.68 3.08
CA VAL A 66 7.06 5.31 1.69
C VAL A 66 7.47 3.84 1.63
N TRP A 67 6.93 3.13 0.64
CA TRP A 67 7.21 1.73 0.38
C TRP A 67 6.97 1.44 -1.10
N ASP A 68 7.52 0.32 -1.53
CA ASP A 68 7.23 -0.29 -2.81
C ASP A 68 6.33 -1.51 -2.62
N VAL A 69 5.64 -1.95 -3.67
CA VAL A 69 4.64 -3.03 -3.59
C VAL A 69 5.08 -4.21 -4.44
N ASP A 70 5.17 -5.37 -3.80
CA ASP A 70 5.24 -6.66 -4.47
C ASP A 70 3.82 -7.11 -4.86
N THR A 71 3.55 -7.11 -6.16
CA THR A 71 2.28 -7.52 -6.77
C THR A 71 2.04 -9.04 -6.70
N GLY A 72 3.07 -9.82 -6.33
CA GLY A 72 3.08 -11.27 -6.45
C GLY A 72 3.29 -11.76 -7.88
N MET A 73 3.45 -10.84 -8.84
CA MET A 73 3.72 -11.15 -10.23
C MET A 73 5.22 -11.23 -10.48
N ARG A 74 5.60 -12.13 -11.37
CA ARG A 74 6.99 -12.45 -11.68
C ARG A 74 7.21 -12.52 -13.17
N TYR A 75 8.37 -12.06 -13.60
CA TYR A 75 8.90 -12.33 -14.92
C TYR A 75 9.80 -13.57 -14.89
N VAL A 76 9.89 -14.27 -16.01
CA VAL A 76 10.83 -15.38 -16.21
C VAL A 76 11.86 -14.93 -17.23
N ASN A 77 13.05 -14.51 -16.79
CA ASN A 77 14.17 -14.16 -17.66
C ASN A 77 14.98 -15.41 -17.96
N VAL A 78 14.92 -15.92 -19.20
CA VAL A 78 15.61 -17.14 -19.61
C VAL A 78 17.13 -16.95 -19.80
N THR A 79 17.60 -15.70 -19.86
CA THR A 79 19.01 -15.33 -20.02
C THR A 79 19.60 -14.57 -18.83
N GLU A 80 18.97 -14.64 -17.66
CA GLU A 80 19.44 -13.93 -16.46
C GLU A 80 20.89 -14.27 -16.08
N ILE A 81 21.29 -15.54 -16.27
CA ILE A 81 22.64 -16.03 -15.96
C ILE A 81 23.73 -15.27 -16.72
N ILE A 82 23.40 -14.72 -17.88
CA ILE A 82 24.32 -13.95 -18.73
C ILE A 82 24.02 -12.45 -18.72
N GLY A 83 23.09 -11.99 -17.87
CA GLY A 83 22.74 -10.57 -17.69
C GLY A 83 22.05 -9.93 -18.89
N VAL A 84 21.30 -10.71 -19.67
CA VAL A 84 20.57 -10.23 -20.86
C VAL A 84 19.07 -10.22 -20.58
N SER A 85 18.36 -9.22 -21.12
CA SER A 85 16.90 -9.12 -21.06
C SER A 85 16.25 -10.02 -22.11
N SER A 86 15.92 -11.25 -21.75
CA SER A 86 15.13 -12.11 -22.62
C SER A 86 14.13 -12.89 -21.79
N PHE A 87 12.86 -12.53 -21.94
CA PHE A 87 11.78 -12.96 -21.08
C PHE A 87 10.86 -13.93 -21.79
N LEU A 88 10.27 -14.83 -21.02
CA LEU A 88 9.32 -15.81 -21.52
C LEU A 88 7.94 -15.17 -21.72
N SER A 89 7.31 -15.44 -22.86
CA SER A 89 5.92 -15.08 -23.13
C SER A 89 5.21 -16.24 -23.82
N GLY A 90 4.05 -16.66 -23.31
CA GLY A 90 3.28 -17.74 -23.94
C GLY A 90 2.48 -17.20 -25.12
N GLN A 91 2.58 -17.84 -26.29
CA GLN A 91 1.76 -17.50 -27.43
C GLN A 91 0.28 -17.71 -27.11
N LYS A 92 -0.55 -16.72 -27.44
CA LYS A 92 -2.01 -16.76 -27.22
C LYS A 92 -2.74 -16.63 -28.55
N ASP A 93 -3.84 -17.37 -28.67
CA ASP A 93 -4.77 -17.22 -29.78
C ASP A 93 -5.62 -15.95 -29.63
N GLU A 94 -6.50 -15.68 -30.61
CA GLU A 94 -7.41 -14.53 -30.60
C GLU A 94 -8.37 -14.52 -29.39
N ASN A 95 -8.54 -15.65 -28.73
CA ASN A 95 -9.39 -15.84 -27.55
C ASN A 95 -8.61 -15.72 -26.23
N GLY A 96 -7.29 -15.53 -26.29
CA GLY A 96 -6.41 -15.39 -25.12
C GLY A 96 -5.97 -16.71 -24.49
N TYR A 97 -6.22 -17.86 -25.13
CA TYR A 97 -5.75 -19.16 -24.66
C TYR A 97 -4.36 -19.47 -25.19
N TYR A 98 -3.56 -20.19 -24.40
CA TYR A 98 -2.23 -20.61 -24.83
C TYR A 98 -2.31 -21.52 -26.05
N VAL A 99 -1.59 -21.13 -27.11
CA VAL A 99 -1.36 -21.96 -28.29
C VAL A 99 -0.52 -23.16 -27.87
N ARG A 100 -0.90 -24.35 -28.36
CA ARG A 100 -0.21 -25.60 -28.07
C ARG A 100 0.36 -26.24 -29.33
N ASN A 101 1.54 -26.85 -29.21
CA ASN A 101 2.15 -27.63 -30.28
C ASN A 101 1.45 -28.99 -30.45
N ALA A 102 1.93 -29.80 -31.40
CA ALA A 102 1.39 -31.14 -31.67
C ALA A 102 1.47 -32.10 -30.47
N ASP A 103 2.42 -31.86 -29.56
CA ASP A 103 2.63 -32.64 -28.33
C ASP A 103 1.75 -32.14 -27.16
N GLY A 104 0.98 -31.07 -27.39
CA GLY A 104 0.11 -30.46 -26.38
C GLY A 104 0.82 -29.52 -25.42
N GLU A 105 2.08 -29.17 -25.66
CA GLU A 105 2.86 -28.23 -24.87
C GLU A 105 2.61 -26.79 -25.33
N ILE A 106 2.69 -25.83 -24.40
CA ILE A 106 2.52 -24.41 -24.72
C ILE A 106 3.67 -23.96 -25.62
N VAL A 107 3.34 -23.20 -26.67
CA VAL A 107 4.33 -22.52 -27.51
C VAL A 107 4.78 -21.25 -26.81
N TRP A 108 6.09 -21.10 -26.66
CA TRP A 108 6.72 -19.98 -25.96
C TRP A 108 7.53 -19.13 -26.92
N ASP A 109 7.44 -17.82 -26.74
CA ASP A 109 8.31 -16.83 -27.36
C ASP A 109 9.29 -16.26 -26.33
N ILE A 110 10.40 -15.74 -26.87
CA ILE A 110 11.40 -15.00 -26.12
C ILE A 110 11.32 -13.55 -26.57
N VAL A 111 11.00 -12.67 -25.63
CA VAL A 111 10.67 -11.26 -25.90
C VAL A 111 11.37 -10.31 -24.92
N ASP A 112 11.30 -9.02 -25.20
CA ASP A 112 11.76 -7.97 -24.29
C ASP A 112 10.75 -7.76 -23.14
N ILE A 113 11.17 -7.02 -22.09
CA ILE A 113 10.38 -6.85 -20.87
C ILE A 113 8.99 -6.24 -21.08
N ASP A 114 8.80 -5.45 -22.14
CA ASP A 114 7.54 -4.77 -22.43
C ASP A 114 6.47 -5.72 -22.99
N GLU A 115 6.89 -6.80 -23.65
CA GLU A 115 6.02 -7.84 -24.21
C GLU A 115 6.00 -9.12 -23.35
N ALA A 116 6.84 -9.14 -22.31
CA ALA A 116 6.99 -10.27 -21.41
C ALA A 116 5.70 -10.54 -20.64
N GLU A 117 5.41 -11.83 -20.45
CA GLU A 117 4.26 -12.25 -19.66
C GLU A 117 4.59 -12.25 -18.17
N LEU A 118 3.64 -11.77 -17.37
CA LEU A 118 3.70 -11.82 -15.92
C LEU A 118 3.00 -13.08 -15.41
N PHE A 119 3.67 -13.80 -14.51
CA PHE A 119 3.19 -15.05 -13.94
C PHE A 119 3.06 -14.95 -12.42
N THR A 120 2.08 -15.66 -11.87
CA THR A 120 2.05 -15.97 -10.43
C THR A 120 2.98 -17.14 -10.12
N ASP A 121 3.37 -17.30 -8.85
CA ASP A 121 4.18 -18.45 -8.40
C ASP A 121 3.51 -19.80 -8.75
N GLU A 122 2.17 -19.86 -8.70
CA GLU A 122 1.39 -21.05 -9.09
C GLU A 122 1.48 -21.34 -10.59
N GLN A 123 1.39 -20.31 -11.43
CA GLN A 123 1.58 -20.44 -12.87
C GLN A 123 3.01 -20.88 -13.18
N ILE A 124 4.01 -20.33 -12.50
CA ILE A 124 5.41 -20.77 -12.67
C ILE A 124 5.56 -22.26 -12.31
N ALA A 125 4.95 -22.70 -11.21
CA ALA A 125 5.01 -24.10 -10.80
C ALA A 125 4.28 -25.05 -11.77
N THR A 126 3.30 -24.55 -12.53
CA THR A 126 2.39 -25.38 -13.33
C THR A 126 2.72 -25.36 -14.81
N ILE A 127 2.76 -24.16 -15.42
CA ILE A 127 2.79 -23.99 -16.87
C ILE A 127 4.19 -23.67 -17.42
N VAL A 128 5.02 -22.93 -16.68
CA VAL A 128 6.36 -22.52 -17.16
C VAL A 128 7.25 -23.77 -17.33
N PRO A 129 8.14 -23.85 -18.35
CA PRO A 129 9.06 -24.98 -18.50
C PRO A 129 9.93 -25.20 -17.26
N LYS A 130 10.19 -26.47 -16.91
CA LYS A 130 10.83 -26.84 -15.63
C LYS A 130 12.23 -26.25 -15.45
N GLU A 131 12.93 -26.05 -16.55
CA GLU A 131 14.28 -25.50 -16.66
C GLU A 131 14.35 -24.06 -16.15
N TYR A 132 13.26 -23.29 -16.30
CA TYR A 132 13.19 -21.86 -15.96
C TYR A 132 12.44 -21.57 -14.66
N ARG A 133 12.02 -22.60 -13.90
CA ARG A 133 11.35 -22.43 -12.60
C ARG A 133 12.31 -22.09 -11.46
N GLY A 134 13.62 -22.15 -11.72
CA GLY A 134 14.64 -21.85 -10.72
C GLY A 134 14.62 -20.38 -10.31
N LYS A 135 14.96 -20.11 -9.04
CA LYS A 135 15.05 -18.73 -8.51
C LYS A 135 15.99 -17.81 -9.29
N SER A 136 16.95 -18.38 -10.03
CA SER A 136 17.86 -17.63 -10.90
C SER A 136 17.23 -17.09 -12.18
N PHE A 137 16.04 -17.52 -12.55
CA PHE A 137 15.33 -17.05 -13.75
C PHE A 137 14.06 -16.27 -13.39
N VAL A 138 13.53 -16.47 -12.18
CA VAL A 138 12.29 -15.85 -11.70
C VAL A 138 12.60 -14.54 -11.00
N LEU A 139 12.13 -13.44 -11.58
CA LEU A 139 12.38 -12.09 -11.10
C LEU A 139 11.08 -11.44 -10.67
N ARG A 140 11.13 -10.66 -9.58
CA ARG A 140 9.97 -9.84 -9.18
C ARG A 140 9.73 -8.78 -10.25
N GLU A 141 8.45 -8.52 -10.54
CA GLU A 141 8.05 -7.49 -11.51
C GLU A 141 8.77 -6.17 -11.24
N LEU A 142 8.80 -5.72 -9.98
CA LEU A 142 9.43 -4.47 -9.58
C LEU A 142 10.93 -4.45 -9.84
N ASP A 143 11.65 -5.52 -9.48
CA ASP A 143 13.10 -5.60 -9.66
C ASP A 143 13.45 -5.59 -11.15
N ALA A 144 12.73 -6.39 -11.95
CA ALA A 144 12.97 -6.46 -13.39
C ALA A 144 12.64 -5.14 -14.10
N ARG A 145 11.54 -4.47 -13.73
CA ARG A 145 11.16 -3.17 -14.31
C ARG A 145 12.15 -2.07 -13.93
N LYS A 146 12.72 -2.12 -12.72
CA LYS A 146 13.77 -1.18 -12.32
C LYS A 146 15.06 -1.38 -13.13
N GLU A 147 15.38 -2.62 -13.48
CA GLU A 147 16.63 -2.94 -14.19
C GLU A 147 16.51 -2.76 -15.72
N TRP A 148 15.40 -3.22 -16.32
CA TRP A 148 15.23 -3.24 -17.79
C TRP A 148 14.02 -2.46 -18.30
N GLY A 149 13.10 -2.02 -17.44
CA GLY A 149 11.85 -1.37 -17.83
C GLY A 149 11.99 0.09 -18.25
N GLU A 150 13.16 0.72 -18.10
CA GLU A 150 13.35 2.15 -18.39
C GLU A 150 13.71 2.48 -19.86
N LYS A 151 13.55 1.56 -20.82
CA LYS A 151 13.87 1.88 -22.24
C LYS A 151 12.79 1.54 -23.25
N GLN A 152 11.75 2.38 -23.30
CA GLN A 152 11.27 2.98 -24.55
C GLN A 152 10.71 4.40 -24.32
N SER A 153 11.58 5.39 -24.14
CA SER A 153 11.29 6.75 -24.65
C SER A 153 11.90 6.87 -26.05
N VAL A 154 11.29 6.22 -27.03
CA VAL A 154 11.50 6.57 -28.43
C VAL A 154 10.52 7.69 -28.75
N ASP A 155 10.91 8.92 -28.44
CA ASP A 155 10.88 9.95 -29.47
C ASP A 155 11.90 11.04 -29.13
N GLY A 156 13.03 10.96 -29.84
CA GLY A 156 13.85 12.12 -30.10
C GLY A 156 13.08 13.05 -31.02
N SER A 157 12.13 13.80 -30.46
CA SER A 157 11.66 15.04 -31.04
C SER A 157 12.22 16.17 -30.18
N THR A 158 13.40 16.65 -30.56
CA THR A 158 13.87 17.99 -30.22
C THR A 158 12.94 19.01 -30.89
N ALA A 159 11.68 19.08 -30.43
CA ALA A 159 10.80 20.19 -30.69
C ALA A 159 11.18 21.30 -29.71
N SER A 160 12.01 22.19 -30.24
CA SER A 160 12.40 23.50 -29.72
C SER A 160 11.42 24.06 -28.69
N VAL A 161 11.95 24.39 -27.50
CA VAL A 161 11.32 25.26 -26.52
C VAL A 161 10.93 26.57 -27.22
N GLN A 162 9.63 26.73 -27.49
CA GLN A 162 9.06 28.07 -27.66
C GLN A 162 8.41 28.44 -26.33
N PRO A 163 8.86 29.53 -25.68
CA PRO A 163 8.20 30.01 -24.47
C PRO A 163 6.80 30.49 -24.85
N VAL A 164 5.78 29.91 -24.24
CA VAL A 164 4.41 30.42 -24.32
C VAL A 164 4.38 31.66 -23.43
N GLU A 165 4.28 32.84 -24.04
CA GLU A 165 4.03 34.09 -23.35
C GLU A 165 2.70 33.99 -22.57
N GLU A 166 2.76 34.21 -21.26
CA GLU A 166 1.59 34.40 -20.42
C GLU A 166 0.87 35.70 -20.87
N PRO A 167 -0.45 35.69 -21.15
CA PRO A 167 -1.18 36.93 -21.31
C PRO A 167 -1.30 37.60 -19.94
N ILE A 168 -0.52 38.66 -19.78
CA ILE A 168 -0.60 39.65 -18.71
C ILE A 168 -2.02 40.24 -18.74
N ILE A 169 -2.88 39.82 -17.81
CA ILE A 169 -4.17 40.49 -17.59
C ILE A 169 -3.86 41.78 -16.83
N GLU A 170 -3.96 42.89 -17.54
CA GLU A 170 -3.86 44.25 -17.02
C GLU A 170 -5.02 44.50 -16.05
N VAL A 171 -4.77 44.38 -14.75
CA VAL A 171 -5.73 44.76 -13.70
C VAL A 171 -5.60 46.27 -13.49
N GLU A 172 -6.53 47.02 -14.06
CA GLU A 172 -6.72 48.45 -13.85
C GLU A 172 -6.98 48.73 -12.35
N PRO A 173 -6.35 49.76 -11.75
CA PRO A 173 -6.32 49.92 -10.30
C PRO A 173 -7.65 50.44 -9.71
N GLU A 174 -8.00 49.83 -8.58
CA GLU A 174 -9.07 50.14 -7.64
C GLU A 174 -9.01 51.59 -7.11
N PRO A 175 -10.13 52.33 -7.03
CA PRO A 175 -10.21 53.54 -6.21
C PRO A 175 -10.78 53.24 -4.81
N GLU A 176 -9.95 53.38 -3.77
CA GLU A 176 -10.38 53.55 -2.37
C GLU A 176 -10.88 55.01 -2.12
N PRO A 177 -11.29 55.41 -0.89
CA PRO A 177 -12.61 55.23 -0.29
C PRO A 177 -13.28 56.60 0.03
N VAL A 178 -14.61 56.68 0.07
CA VAL A 178 -15.31 57.87 0.62
C VAL A 178 -16.12 57.46 1.84
N VAL A 179 -15.56 57.81 3.01
CA VAL A 179 -16.19 57.79 4.33
C VAL A 179 -17.27 58.88 4.40
N GLN A 180 -18.45 58.55 4.91
CA GLN A 180 -19.31 59.41 5.75
C GLN A 180 -20.51 58.60 6.32
N PRO A 181 -21.16 59.07 7.41
CA PRO A 181 -21.30 58.31 8.64
C PRO A 181 -22.66 57.64 8.86
N VAL A 182 -22.68 56.73 9.84
CA VAL A 182 -23.81 56.00 10.42
C VAL A 182 -24.98 56.92 10.80
N PRO A 183 -26.24 56.49 10.60
CA PRO A 183 -27.31 56.81 11.52
C PRO A 183 -27.85 55.56 12.22
N ASP A 184 -28.11 55.77 13.51
CA ASP A 184 -28.62 54.83 14.49
C ASP A 184 -30.09 54.42 14.27
N VAL A 185 -30.38 53.17 14.67
CA VAL A 185 -31.63 52.67 15.29
C VAL A 185 -32.87 52.47 14.40
N GLU A 186 -33.34 51.21 14.29
CA GLU A 186 -34.56 50.72 14.94
C GLU A 186 -34.74 49.20 14.74
N THR A 187 -34.93 48.50 15.85
CA THR A 187 -35.29 47.08 15.94
C THR A 187 -36.73 46.86 15.47
N ASN A 188 -36.96 45.92 14.54
CA ASN A 188 -38.23 45.20 14.49
C ASN A 188 -38.11 43.80 13.85
N THR A 189 -38.49 42.83 14.67
CA THR A 189 -38.67 41.38 14.45
C THR A 189 -39.59 41.04 13.28
N ILE A 190 -39.18 40.16 12.37
CA ILE A 190 -40.11 39.25 11.66
C ILE A 190 -39.50 37.85 11.53
N ASN A 191 -40.36 36.91 11.90
CA ASN A 191 -40.20 35.49 12.19
C ASN A 191 -40.40 34.68 10.90
N GLN A 192 -39.43 33.86 10.46
CA GLN A 192 -39.67 32.75 9.53
C GLN A 192 -38.88 31.51 9.95
N GLN A 193 -39.65 30.47 10.27
CA GLN A 193 -39.25 29.18 10.83
C GLN A 193 -38.61 28.28 9.76
N LYS A 194 -37.56 27.56 10.14
CA LYS A 194 -37.02 26.38 9.43
C LYS A 194 -37.21 25.15 10.32
N PRO A 195 -37.55 23.95 9.80
CA PRO A 195 -38.00 22.83 10.64
C PRO A 195 -36.88 22.27 11.52
N VAL A 196 -37.17 22.07 12.80
CA VAL A 196 -36.28 21.41 13.77
C VAL A 196 -36.42 19.89 13.61
N VAL A 197 -35.36 19.23 13.14
CA VAL A 197 -35.20 17.77 13.26
C VAL A 197 -34.60 17.48 14.64
N LYS A 198 -35.31 16.70 15.47
CA LYS A 198 -34.81 16.25 16.77
C LYS A 198 -33.74 15.17 16.58
N PRO A 199 -32.57 15.23 17.24
CA PRO A 199 -31.67 14.09 17.33
C PRO A 199 -32.16 13.09 18.39
N ASP A 200 -32.01 11.79 18.09
CA ASP A 200 -32.30 10.69 19.02
C ASP A 200 -31.43 10.74 20.29
N PRO A 201 -31.91 10.21 21.43
CA PRO A 201 -31.18 10.28 22.69
C PRO A 201 -29.93 9.38 22.70
N VAL A 202 -28.79 9.98 23.00
CA VAL A 202 -27.51 9.28 23.26
C VAL A 202 -27.63 8.45 24.54
N VAL A 203 -27.63 7.12 24.42
CA VAL A 203 -27.55 6.18 25.55
C VAL A 203 -26.11 6.19 26.09
N LYS A 204 -25.91 6.75 27.29
CA LYS A 204 -24.63 6.66 28.02
C LYS A 204 -24.43 5.24 28.58
N PRO A 205 -23.25 4.62 28.45
CA PRO A 205 -22.95 3.35 29.12
C PRO A 205 -23.06 3.50 30.64
N ARG A 206 -23.59 2.48 31.33
CA ARG A 206 -23.76 2.50 32.79
C ARG A 206 -22.39 2.46 33.48
N PRO A 207 -22.16 3.26 34.54
CA PRO A 207 -20.95 3.17 35.33
C PRO A 207 -20.86 1.81 36.06
N MET A 208 -19.71 1.14 35.93
CA MET A 208 -19.42 -0.14 36.59
C MET A 208 -19.41 0.01 38.12
N THR A 209 -19.88 -1.04 38.79
CA THR A 209 -19.85 -1.16 40.26
C THR A 209 -18.45 -1.49 40.77
N LYS A 210 -18.16 -1.15 42.05
CA LYS A 210 -16.87 -1.47 42.69
C LYS A 210 -16.56 -2.98 42.71
N ALA A 211 -17.58 -3.84 42.68
CA ALA A 211 -17.44 -5.29 42.64
C ALA A 211 -16.91 -5.78 41.27
N GLU A 212 -17.43 -5.23 40.17
CA GLU A 212 -16.98 -5.59 38.82
C GLU A 212 -15.53 -5.14 38.55
N LYS A 213 -15.12 -3.98 39.09
CA LYS A 213 -13.71 -3.53 39.05
C LYS A 213 -12.76 -4.40 39.87
N GLN A 214 -13.24 -5.08 40.92
CA GLN A 214 -12.40 -5.96 41.73
C GLN A 214 -12.25 -7.36 41.13
N LEU A 215 -13.28 -7.86 40.44
CA LEU A 215 -13.21 -9.15 39.73
C LEU A 215 -12.18 -9.07 38.60
N GLN A 216 -12.21 -8.00 37.81
CA GLN A 216 -11.26 -7.79 36.70
C GLN A 216 -9.80 -7.61 37.15
N LYS A 217 -9.54 -7.18 38.39
CA LYS A 217 -8.17 -7.04 38.93
C LYS A 217 -7.61 -8.35 39.50
N LYS A 218 -8.44 -9.31 39.89
CA LYS A 218 -7.99 -10.56 40.52
C LYS A 218 -7.52 -11.61 39.52
N ASP A 219 -8.05 -11.60 38.30
CA ASP A 219 -7.76 -12.67 37.33
C ASP A 219 -6.47 -12.44 36.52
N TYR A 220 -6.03 -11.19 36.33
CA TYR A 220 -4.86 -10.90 35.48
C TYR A 220 -3.50 -10.89 36.17
N THR A 221 -3.42 -11.11 37.49
CA THR A 221 -2.15 -10.94 38.23
C THR A 221 -1.58 -12.20 38.86
N LYS A 222 -2.36 -13.27 39.06
CA LYS A 222 -1.83 -14.51 39.68
C LYS A 222 -1.44 -15.60 38.69
N GLU A 223 -2.16 -15.75 37.57
CA GLU A 223 -1.81 -16.74 36.55
C GLU A 223 -0.66 -16.29 35.66
N SER A 224 -0.64 -15.00 35.30
CA SER A 224 0.42 -14.38 34.49
C SER A 224 1.80 -14.42 35.18
N ILE A 225 1.86 -14.23 36.50
CA ILE A 225 3.14 -14.32 37.25
C ILE A 225 3.63 -15.77 37.39
N LYS A 226 2.73 -16.76 37.45
CA LYS A 226 3.11 -18.19 37.47
C LYS A 226 3.77 -18.64 36.17
N ILE A 227 3.29 -18.14 35.02
CA ILE A 227 3.83 -18.49 33.70
C ILE A 227 5.24 -17.93 33.51
N ILE A 228 5.50 -16.72 34.01
CA ILE A 228 6.81 -16.06 33.88
C ILE A 228 7.89 -16.79 34.70
N ASN A 229 7.59 -17.19 35.94
CA ASN A 229 8.60 -17.85 36.78
C ASN A 229 8.91 -19.29 36.33
N ALA A 230 7.94 -20.03 35.79
CA ALA A 230 8.16 -21.37 35.24
C ALA A 230 9.05 -21.37 33.98
N THR A 231 9.13 -20.25 33.26
CA THR A 231 9.95 -20.11 32.06
C THR A 231 11.41 -19.80 32.40
N ILE A 232 11.67 -19.15 33.54
CA ILE A 232 13.03 -18.80 33.99
C ILE A 232 13.76 -20.02 34.56
N ASP A 233 13.06 -20.91 35.28
CA ASP A 233 13.67 -22.13 35.84
C ASP A 233 13.96 -23.22 34.79
N SER A 234 13.39 -23.12 33.58
CA SER A 234 13.66 -24.05 32.47
C SER A 234 14.88 -23.64 31.61
N LEU A 235 15.50 -22.50 31.91
CA LEU A 235 16.65 -21.94 31.18
C LEU A 235 17.95 -21.93 32.01
N GLY A 236 17.94 -22.55 33.20
CA GLY A 236 19.11 -22.77 34.06
C GLY A 236 19.63 -24.19 33.99
#